data_AF-A0A7C4HZG6-F1
#
_entry.id   AF-A0A7C4HZG6-F1
#
_cell.length_a   1.000
_cell.length_b   1.000
_cell.length_c   1.000
_cell.angle_alpha   90.00
_cell.angle_beta   90.00
_cell.angle_gamma   90.00
#
_symmetry.space_group_name_H-M   'P 1'
#
loop_
_entity.id
_entity.type
_entity.pdbx_description
1 polymer ?
#
loop_
_entity_poly.entity_id
_entity_poly.type
_entity_poly.pdbx_seq_one_letter_code
_entity_poly.pdbx_strand_id
1 'polypeptide(L)'
;HRGGKIKDWDEVLSARPYTGTQALKAGLVDSIGSLEDAINKARELAGLPQNSPVKWVRPKTKSLLELLFGGSATNSGMKISYEVLLMWPPPITLHEKLGMVILTEQCPAIIPS
;
A
#
# COMPACT_ATOMS: atom_id res chain seq x y z
N HIS A 1 -2.99 -0.48 13.86
CA HIS A 1 -3.69 -1.07 15.02
C HIS A 1 -5.10 -0.48 15.08
N ARG A 2 -6.18 -1.28 14.90
CA ARG A 2 -7.60 -0.80 14.89
C ARG A 2 -8.27 -0.81 16.27
N GLY A 3 -7.48 -0.92 17.34
CA GLY A 3 -7.87 -0.64 18.73
C GLY A 3 -9.08 -1.42 19.28
N GLY A 4 -9.40 -2.59 18.72
CA GLY A 4 -10.56 -3.39 19.17
C GLY A 4 -11.92 -2.90 18.68
N LYS A 5 -11.98 -1.97 17.71
CA LYS A 5 -13.25 -1.52 17.09
C LYS A 5 -13.89 -2.58 16.16
N ILE A 6 -13.14 -3.63 15.83
CA ILE A 6 -13.58 -4.69 14.94
C ILE A 6 -14.50 -5.62 15.73
N LYS A 7 -15.71 -5.85 15.21
CA LYS A 7 -16.73 -6.66 15.87
C LYS A 7 -16.40 -8.14 15.83
N ASP A 8 -15.97 -8.60 14.66
CA ASP A 8 -15.66 -10.01 14.39
C ASP A 8 -14.44 -10.08 13.47
N TRP A 9 -13.42 -10.81 13.89
CA TRP A 9 -12.19 -11.00 13.13
C TRP A 9 -12.32 -12.11 12.08
N ASP A 10 -13.13 -13.13 12.35
CA ASP A 10 -13.29 -14.28 11.44
C ASP A 10 -14.03 -13.84 10.17
N GLU A 11 -15.02 -12.95 10.32
CA GLU A 11 -15.72 -12.34 9.19
C GLU A 11 -14.78 -11.43 8.36
N VAL A 12 -14.00 -10.58 9.04
CA VAL A 12 -13.10 -9.61 8.37
C VAL A 12 -11.99 -10.30 7.57
N LEU A 13 -11.45 -11.40 8.09
CA LEU A 13 -10.34 -12.14 7.47
C LEU A 13 -10.79 -13.07 6.34
N SER A 14 -12.08 -13.11 6.01
CA SER A 14 -12.64 -13.97 4.96
C SER A 14 -12.26 -13.56 3.52
N ALA A 15 -11.39 -12.55 3.34
CA ALA A 15 -10.94 -12.00 2.04
C ALA A 15 -12.08 -11.54 1.09
N ARG A 16 -13.28 -11.28 1.60
CA ARG A 16 -14.42 -10.83 0.80
C ARG A 16 -14.42 -9.30 0.64
N PRO A 17 -14.90 -8.77 -0.49
CA PRO A 17 -15.07 -7.33 -0.65
C PRO A 17 -16.19 -6.81 0.26
N TYR A 18 -15.99 -5.61 0.81
CA TYR A 18 -16.95 -4.89 1.65
C TYR A 18 -17.43 -3.63 0.95
N THR A 19 -18.74 -3.35 1.00
CA THR A 19 -19.23 -2.01 0.65
C THR A 19 -18.87 -1.01 1.75
N GLY A 20 -18.87 0.29 1.46
CA GLY A 20 -18.54 1.32 2.46
C GLY A 20 -19.39 1.22 3.73
N THR A 21 -20.70 0.94 3.59
CA THR A 21 -21.62 0.78 4.72
C THR A 21 -21.36 -0.49 5.53
N GLN A 22 -20.99 -1.59 4.86
CA GLN A 22 -20.59 -2.82 5.54
C GLN A 22 -19.26 -2.64 6.30
N ALA A 23 -18.28 -2.00 5.68
CA ALA A 23 -16.99 -1.70 6.30
C ALA A 23 -17.15 -0.83 7.55
N LEU A 24 -18.05 0.16 7.51
CA LEU A 24 -18.36 1.00 8.68
C LEU A 24 -18.99 0.17 9.80
N LYS A 25 -19.95 -0.71 9.48
CA LYS A 25 -20.60 -1.59 10.47
C LYS A 25 -19.63 -2.59 11.09
N ALA A 26 -18.66 -3.09 10.33
CA ALA A 26 -17.62 -4.02 10.78
C ALA A 26 -16.49 -3.33 11.56
N GLY A 27 -16.43 -1.99 11.57
CA GLY A 27 -15.36 -1.22 12.23
C GLY A 27 -14.06 -1.16 11.43
N LEU A 28 -14.12 -1.46 10.13
CA LEU A 28 -12.98 -1.41 9.21
C LEU A 28 -12.64 0.01 8.75
N VAL A 29 -13.61 0.92 8.74
CA VAL A 29 -13.43 2.34 8.44
C VAL A 29 -14.06 3.18 9.53
N ASP A 30 -13.57 4.40 9.73
CA ASP A 30 -14.07 5.29 10.79
C ASP A 30 -15.32 6.08 10.35
N SER A 31 -15.39 6.49 9.08
CA SER A 31 -16.52 7.22 8.48
C SER A 31 -16.62 6.96 6.97
N ILE A 32 -17.77 7.29 6.38
CA ILE A 32 -18.02 7.28 4.92
C ILE A 32 -18.29 8.71 4.48
N GLY A 33 -17.66 9.16 3.40
CA GLY A 33 -17.82 10.51 2.87
C GLY A 33 -17.04 10.72 1.57
N SER A 34 -16.97 11.98 1.15
CA SER A 34 -16.18 12.42 -0.01
C SER A 34 -14.71 12.64 0.33
N LEU A 35 -13.89 12.92 -0.68
CA LEU A 35 -12.50 13.30 -0.49
C LEU A 35 -12.38 14.62 0.29
N GLU A 36 -13.25 15.57 0.00
CA GLU A 36 -13.33 16.87 0.68
C GLU A 36 -13.59 16.70 2.18
N ASP A 37 -14.48 15.77 2.56
CA ASP A 37 -14.76 15.45 3.96
C ASP A 37 -13.53 14.89 4.67
N ALA A 38 -12.79 14.00 4.00
CA ALA A 38 -11.54 13.44 4.53
C ALA A 38 -10.45 14.51 4.71
N ILE A 39 -10.32 15.44 3.75
CA ILE A 39 -9.39 16.57 3.83
C ILE A 39 -9.76 17.49 5.00
N ASN A 40 -11.04 17.88 5.10
CA ASN A 40 -11.50 18.75 6.17
C ASN A 40 -11.25 18.11 7.54
N LYS A 41 -11.51 16.80 7.66
CA LYS A 41 -11.25 16.09 8.91
C LYS A 41 -9.75 16.01 9.24
N ALA A 42 -8.90 15.80 8.23
CA ALA A 42 -7.46 15.84 8.41
C ALA A 42 -6.97 17.21 8.86
N ARG A 43 -7.51 18.31 8.32
CA ARG A 43 -7.17 19.68 8.76
C ARG A 43 -7.59 19.91 10.21
N GLU A 44 -8.80 19.50 10.59
CA GLU A 44 -9.31 19.61 11.96
C GLU A 44 -8.39 18.86 12.94
N LEU A 45 -8.04 17.61 12.63
CA LEU A 45 -7.16 16.80 13.46
C LEU A 45 -5.74 17.34 13.56
N ALA A 46 -5.27 18.02 12.51
CA ALA A 46 -3.95 18.67 12.48
C ALA A 46 -3.95 20.10 13.06
N GLY A 47 -5.11 20.65 13.46
CA GLY A 47 -5.24 22.03 13.92
C GLY A 47 -4.95 23.08 12.84
N LEU A 48 -5.16 22.74 11.57
CA LEU A 48 -4.87 23.61 10.42
C LEU A 48 -6.11 24.45 10.02
N PRO A 49 -5.91 25.67 9.48
CA PRO A 49 -7.01 26.49 8.99
C PRO A 49 -7.70 25.83 7.78
N GLN A 50 -8.98 26.12 7.57
CA GLN A 50 -9.77 25.52 6.49
C GLN A 50 -9.25 25.86 5.08
N ASN A 51 -8.51 26.96 4.95
CA ASN A 51 -7.92 27.38 3.68
C ASN A 51 -6.51 26.78 3.44
N SER A 52 -6.08 25.78 4.21
CA SER A 52 -4.78 25.15 4.00
C SER A 52 -4.72 24.46 2.63
N PRO A 53 -3.68 24.74 1.82
CA PRO A 53 -3.56 24.20 0.46
C PRO A 53 -3.36 22.69 0.50
N VAL A 54 -4.02 21.99 -0.42
CA VAL A 54 -3.90 20.55 -0.60
C VAL A 54 -3.07 20.29 -1.85
N LYS A 55 -2.05 19.45 -1.74
CA LYS A 55 -1.18 19.09 -2.86
C LYS A 55 -1.12 17.59 -3.01
N TRP A 56 -1.28 17.13 -4.25
CA TRP A 56 -1.00 15.75 -4.62
C TRP A 56 0.50 15.49 -4.58
N VAL A 57 0.93 14.58 -3.71
CA VAL A 57 2.31 14.11 -3.66
C VAL A 57 2.41 12.85 -4.50
N ARG A 58 3.18 12.88 -5.58
CA ARG A 58 3.57 11.68 -6.33
C ARG A 58 4.83 11.12 -5.69
N PRO A 59 4.91 9.81 -5.38
CA PRO A 59 6.17 9.22 -4.97
C PRO A 59 7.18 9.41 -6.11
N LYS A 60 8.39 9.89 -5.78
CA LYS A 60 9.47 9.97 -6.77
C LYS A 60 9.78 8.54 -7.22
N THR A 61 9.69 8.28 -8.52
CA THR A 61 10.21 7.03 -9.09
C THR A 61 11.71 7.03 -8.83
N LYS A 62 12.17 6.06 -8.02
CA LYS A 62 13.59 5.85 -7.82
C LYS A 62 14.20 5.52 -9.18
N SER A 63 15.19 6.30 -9.61
CA SER A 63 15.91 5.97 -10.83
C SER A 63 16.67 4.65 -10.63
N LEU A 64 16.97 3.93 -11.72
CA LEU A 64 17.77 2.70 -11.64
C LEU A 64 19.11 2.94 -10.92
N LEU A 65 19.73 4.10 -11.15
CA LEU A 65 20.96 4.51 -10.46
C LEU A 65 20.74 4.81 -8.97
N GLU A 66 19.60 5.38 -8.58
CA GLU A 66 19.26 5.61 -7.18
C GLU A 66 18.97 4.30 -6.44
N LEU A 67 18.44 3.28 -7.12
CA LEU A 67 18.32 1.93 -6.57
C LEU A 67 19.69 1.24 -6.45
N LEU A 68 20.59 1.49 -7.41
CA LEU A 68 21.94 0.92 -7.45
C LEU A 68 22.91 1.58 -6.45
N PHE A 69 22.79 2.90 -6.25
CA PHE A 69 23.70 3.71 -5.45
C PHE A 69 23.06 4.29 -4.18
N GLY A 70 21.80 3.94 -3.89
CA GLY A 70 20.97 4.45 -2.78
C GLY A 70 21.38 3.98 -1.38
N GLY A 71 22.68 4.00 -1.09
CA GLY A 71 23.27 3.74 0.21
C GLY A 71 24.24 4.86 0.60
N SER A 72 23.75 6.08 0.77
CA SER A 72 24.46 7.12 1.52
C SER A 72 23.49 7.81 2.48
N ALA A 73 23.84 7.74 3.76
CA ALA A 73 23.11 8.14 4.96
C ALA A 73 21.98 7.19 5.46
N THR A 74 22.32 6.49 6.54
CA THR A 74 21.53 5.59 7.42
C THR A 74 21.59 4.09 7.08
N ASN A 75 21.97 3.31 8.09
CA ASN A 75 22.59 1.99 7.99
C ASN A 75 21.65 0.87 7.50
N SER A 76 22.27 -0.12 6.83
CA SER A 76 21.74 -1.43 6.41
C SER A 76 20.99 -1.50 5.08
N GLY A 77 21.67 -1.15 3.97
CA GLY A 77 21.19 -1.40 2.60
C GLY A 77 22.01 -2.49 1.90
N MET A 78 21.35 -3.55 1.45
CA MET A 78 21.92 -4.63 0.63
C MET A 78 22.64 -4.08 -0.60
N LYS A 79 23.92 -4.46 -0.80
CA LYS A 79 24.63 -4.25 -2.07
C LYS A 79 24.08 -5.25 -3.08
N ILE A 80 23.44 -4.77 -4.14
CA ILE A 80 23.06 -5.60 -5.29
C ILE A 80 24.35 -5.98 -6.03
N SER A 81 24.68 -7.28 -6.10
CA SER A 81 25.86 -7.77 -6.82
C SER A 81 25.62 -7.81 -8.34
N TYR A 82 26.69 -7.78 -9.12
CA TYR A 82 26.64 -7.90 -10.59
C TYR A 82 26.02 -9.22 -11.05
N GLU A 83 26.07 -10.27 -10.23
CA GLU A 83 25.51 -11.60 -10.50
C GLU A 83 23.98 -11.57 -10.54
N VAL A 84 23.35 -10.76 -9.68
CA VAL A 84 21.89 -10.55 -9.67
C VAL A 84 21.43 -9.75 -10.89
N LEU A 85 22.27 -8.84 -11.40
CA LEU A 85 21.99 -8.07 -12.62
C LEU A 85 21.94 -8.95 -13.87
N LEU A 86 22.78 -9.99 -13.91
CA LEU A 86 22.86 -10.94 -15.03
C LEU A 86 21.70 -11.93 -15.06
N MET A 87 20.89 -12.01 -14.00
CA MET A 87 19.72 -12.87 -13.90
C MET A 87 18.44 -12.12 -14.28
N TRP A 88 18.46 -11.34 -15.37
CA TRP A 88 17.26 -10.67 -15.87
C TRP A 88 16.50 -11.60 -16.85
N PRO A 89 15.19 -11.83 -16.68
CA PRO A 89 14.28 -11.21 -15.70
C PRO A 89 14.55 -11.71 -14.28
N PRO A 90 14.49 -10.82 -13.27
CA PRO A 90 14.89 -11.14 -11.91
C PRO A 90 14.06 -12.33 -11.40
N PRO A 91 14.65 -13.20 -10.58
CA PRO A 91 13.87 -14.26 -9.95
C PRO A 91 12.73 -13.57 -9.19
N ILE A 92 11.52 -14.07 -9.40
CA ILE A 92 10.26 -13.51 -8.87
C ILE A 92 10.30 -13.39 -7.33
N THR A 93 11.26 -14.03 -6.67
CA THR A 93 11.51 -13.95 -5.22
C THR A 93 12.01 -12.58 -4.72
N LEU A 94 12.31 -11.61 -5.59
CA LEU A 94 12.66 -10.24 -5.15
C LEU A 94 11.44 -9.38 -4.73
N HIS A 95 10.20 -9.83 -5.00
CA HIS A 95 8.98 -9.04 -4.79
C HIS A 95 8.55 -8.90 -3.32
N GLU A 96 9.04 -9.75 -2.41
CA GLU A 96 8.55 -9.77 -1.03
C GLU A 96 9.03 -8.55 -0.23
N LYS A 97 10.11 -7.89 -0.66
CA LYS A 97 10.74 -6.78 0.09
C LYS A 97 10.69 -5.41 -0.59
N LEU A 98 10.27 -5.36 -1.84
CA LEU A 98 10.00 -4.13 -2.57
C LEU A 98 8.53 -4.19 -2.93
N GLY A 99 7.70 -3.46 -2.19
CA GLY A 99 6.23 -3.40 -2.36
C GLY A 99 5.82 -2.85 -3.73
N MET A 100 6.09 -3.62 -4.77
CA MET A 100 5.68 -3.41 -6.14
C MET A 100 4.63 -4.47 -6.42
N VAL A 101 3.38 -4.14 -6.06
CA VAL A 101 2.22 -4.89 -6.52
C VAL A 101 2.14 -4.70 -8.03
N ILE A 102 2.65 -5.66 -8.79
CA ILE A 102 2.34 -5.76 -10.21
C ILE A 102 1.07 -6.60 -10.30
N LEU A 103 -0.04 -5.93 -10.62
CA LEU A 103 -1.24 -6.59 -11.11
C LEU A 103 -0.88 -7.22 -12.47
N THR A 104 -0.55 -8.49 -12.47
CA THR A 104 -0.76 -9.32 -13.66
C THR A 104 -1.77 -10.39 -13.28
N GLU A 105 -3.00 -10.17 -13.73
CA GLU A 105 -3.90 -11.23 -14.18
C GLU A 105 -3.08 -12.42 -14.72
N GLN A 106 -3.25 -13.59 -14.12
CA GLN A 106 -3.45 -14.88 -14.80
C GLN A 106 -3.61 -15.99 -13.75
N CYS A 107 -4.83 -16.47 -13.53
CA CYS A 107 -5.05 -17.84 -13.03
C CYS A 107 -5.60 -18.66 -14.20
N PRO A 108 -4.83 -19.58 -14.80
CA PRO A 108 -5.36 -20.50 -15.78
C PRO A 108 -6.07 -21.68 -15.11
N ALA A 109 -7.26 -21.96 -15.63
CA ALA A 109 -7.94 -23.26 -15.73
C ALA A 109 -7.86 -24.24 -14.55
N ILE A 110 -8.97 -24.36 -13.81
CA ILE A 110 -9.35 -25.61 -13.16
C ILE A 110 -10.36 -26.30 -14.09
N ILE A 111 -9.94 -27.42 -14.68
CA ILE A 111 -10.78 -28.39 -15.38
C ILE A 111 -11.55 -29.18 -14.32
N PRO A 112 -12.89 -29.31 -14.39
CA PRO A 112 -13.57 -30.44 -13.79
C PRO A 112 -13.84 -31.54 -14.83
N SER A 113 -13.66 -32.78 -14.37
CA SER A 113 -14.12 -34.02 -15.01
C SER A 113 -15.63 -34.11 -15.02
#